data_AF-D0USE8-F1
#
_entry.id   AF-D0USE8-F1
#
_cell.length_a   1.000
_cell.length_b   1.000
_cell.length_c   1.000
_cell.angle_alpha   90.00
_cell.angle_beta   90.00
_cell.angle_gamma   90.00
#
_symmetry.space_group_name_H-M   'P 1'
#
loop_
_entity.id
_entity.type
_entity.pdbx_description
1 polymer ?
#
loop_
_entity_poly.entity_id
_entity_poly.type
_entity_poly.pdbx_seq_one_letter_code
_entity_poly.pdbx_strand_id
1 'polypeptide(L)'
;IKACADKLKREMEDFGFPPKFPTTEIKQPKDESPSEPIIKDKAKGKKSKAVAKAGTASYQWQIMQSLGLSNDEIKHFANAEFWLDYFPPLAIDDLNTMGLHVDWRRTFMTTDVNPYFDSFIRWQFNHLKAQNKIKYGKRYTIYSPKDN
;
A
#
# COMPACT_ATOMS: atom_id res chain seq x y z
N ILE A 1 3.10 -2.77 2.36
CA ILE A 1 3.22 -4.12 1.76
C ILE A 1 2.77 -5.18 2.76
N LYS A 2 3.52 -5.44 3.83
CA LYS A 2 3.22 -6.50 4.81
C LYS A 2 1.80 -6.47 5.39
N ALA A 3 1.32 -5.32 5.90
CA ALA A 3 -0.03 -5.20 6.42
C ALA A 3 -1.16 -5.52 5.39
N CYS A 4 -0.94 -5.20 4.11
CA CYS A 4 -1.89 -5.53 3.04
C CYS A 4 -1.85 -7.03 2.71
N ALA A 5 -0.66 -7.63 2.68
CA ALA A 5 -0.48 -9.07 2.48
C ALA A 5 -1.10 -9.88 3.63
N ASP A 6 -0.91 -9.44 4.88
CA ASP A 6 -1.51 -10.08 6.06
C ASP A 6 -3.03 -9.93 6.08
N LYS A 7 -3.57 -8.79 5.60
CA LYS A 7 -5.01 -8.60 5.41
C LYS A 7 -5.57 -9.55 4.36
N LEU A 8 -4.89 -9.75 3.22
CA LEU A 8 -5.28 -10.75 2.21
C LEU A 8 -5.24 -12.16 2.78
N LYS A 9 -4.17 -12.50 3.51
CA LYS A 9 -4.03 -13.81 4.15
C LYS A 9 -5.20 -14.10 5.09
N ARG A 10 -5.58 -13.13 5.93
CA ARG A 10 -6.74 -13.26 6.82
C ARG A 10 -8.06 -13.37 6.04
N GLU A 11 -8.26 -12.56 5.01
CA GLU A 11 -9.47 -12.63 4.17
C GLU A 11 -9.61 -14.00 3.47
N MET A 12 -8.49 -14.61 3.05
CA MET A 12 -8.48 -15.97 2.50
C MET A 12 -8.80 -17.04 3.55
N GLU A 13 -8.27 -16.90 4.76
CA GLU A 13 -8.54 -17.81 5.88
C GLU A 13 -10.01 -17.74 6.35
N ASP A 14 -10.58 -16.54 6.43
CA ASP A 14 -11.94 -16.31 6.91
C ASP A 14 -13.03 -16.65 5.86
N PHE A 15 -12.81 -16.31 4.58
CA PHE A 15 -13.84 -16.38 3.54
C PHE A 15 -13.57 -17.43 2.45
N GLY A 16 -12.42 -18.12 2.50
CA GLY A 16 -12.01 -19.15 1.56
C GLY A 16 -11.47 -18.63 0.22
N PHE A 17 -11.36 -19.52 -0.77
CA PHE A 17 -10.87 -19.22 -2.11
C PHE A 17 -11.80 -19.82 -3.18
N PRO A 18 -12.44 -19.01 -4.07
CA PRO A 18 -12.50 -17.55 -4.03
C PRO A 18 -13.33 -17.06 -2.82
N PRO A 19 -12.96 -15.94 -2.18
CA PRO A 19 -13.60 -15.48 -0.97
C PRO A 19 -15.04 -15.06 -1.22
N LYS A 20 -15.95 -15.58 -0.40
CA LYS A 20 -17.36 -15.19 -0.40
C LYS A 20 -17.62 -14.22 0.75
N PHE A 21 -17.51 -12.93 0.48
CA PHE A 21 -17.78 -11.91 1.47
C PHE A 21 -19.29 -11.80 1.75
N PRO A 22 -19.71 -11.54 3.00
CA PRO A 22 -21.10 -11.25 3.30
C PRO A 22 -21.52 -9.98 2.56
N THR A 23 -22.61 -10.06 1.81
CA THR A 23 -23.21 -8.94 1.08
C THR A 23 -23.86 -7.98 2.07
N THR A 24 -23.06 -7.20 2.79
CA THR A 24 -23.58 -5.99 3.42
C THR A 24 -23.89 -5.02 2.30
N GLU A 25 -25.17 -4.69 2.10
CA GLU A 25 -25.64 -3.72 1.11
C GLU A 25 -24.75 -2.48 1.10
N ILE A 26 -23.88 -2.41 0.09
CA ILE A 26 -23.19 -1.17 -0.25
C ILE A 26 -24.32 -0.27 -0.75
N LYS A 27 -24.76 0.67 0.10
CA LYS A 27 -25.58 1.79 -0.35
C LYS A 27 -24.82 2.45 -1.50
N GLN A 28 -25.26 2.18 -2.72
CA GLN A 28 -24.88 2.92 -3.90
C GLN A 28 -25.09 4.40 -3.57
N PRO A 29 -24.09 5.28 -3.71
CA PRO A 29 -24.39 6.69 -3.86
C PRO A 29 -25.22 6.79 -5.14
N LYS A 30 -26.52 7.11 -4.98
CA LYS A 30 -27.44 7.36 -6.08
C LYS A 30 -26.76 8.29 -7.10
N ASP A 31 -26.80 7.88 -8.36
CA ASP A 31 -26.69 8.78 -9.49
C ASP A 31 -27.75 9.88 -9.35
N GLU A 32 -27.31 11.10 -9.05
CA GLU A 32 -28.10 12.30 -9.32
C GLU A 32 -27.38 13.05 -10.44
N SER A 33 -27.96 12.96 -11.64
CA SER A 33 -27.69 13.78 -12.81
C SER A 33 -27.70 15.28 -12.47
N PRO A 34 -26.91 16.11 -13.18
CA PRO A 34 -26.49 17.43 -12.68
C PRO A 34 -27.53 18.53 -12.93
N SER A 35 -27.89 19.28 -11.88
CA SER A 35 -28.53 20.59 -12.00
C SER A 35 -27.82 21.65 -11.14
N GLU A 36 -27.03 22.46 -11.86
CA GLU A 36 -26.62 23.86 -11.61
C GLU A 36 -25.67 24.21 -10.44
N PRO A 37 -24.78 25.22 -10.64
CA PRO A 37 -23.64 25.46 -9.77
C PRO A 37 -23.94 26.51 -8.71
N ILE A 38 -23.74 26.19 -7.43
CA ILE A 38 -23.67 27.19 -6.36
C ILE A 38 -22.26 27.18 -5.78
N ILE A 39 -21.50 28.19 -6.18
CA ILE A 39 -20.21 28.57 -5.58
C ILE A 39 -20.48 29.02 -4.13
N LYS A 40 -19.82 28.40 -3.14
CA LYS A 40 -19.45 29.04 -1.85
C LYS A 40 -18.43 28.23 -1.01
N ASP A 41 -17.31 28.90 -0.77
CA ASP A 41 -16.36 28.87 0.36
C ASP A 41 -15.37 27.70 0.61
N LYS A 42 -14.14 27.97 0.18
CA LYS A 42 -12.87 27.23 0.26
C LYS A 42 -12.21 27.18 1.66
N ALA A 43 -12.94 26.98 2.76
CA ALA A 43 -12.35 27.11 4.12
C ALA A 43 -12.51 25.92 5.09
N LYS A 44 -12.92 24.72 4.66
CA LYS A 44 -12.94 23.50 5.52
C LYS A 44 -12.44 22.23 4.81
N GLY A 45 -11.22 22.27 4.27
CA GLY A 45 -10.58 21.18 3.52
C GLY A 45 -10.02 20.01 4.35
N LYS A 46 -10.71 19.53 5.41
CA LYS A 46 -10.28 18.33 6.17
C LYS A 46 -11.20 17.11 6.02
N LYS A 47 -12.40 17.25 5.44
CA LYS A 47 -13.34 16.12 5.25
C LYS A 47 -13.19 15.41 3.89
N SER A 48 -12.56 16.06 2.91
CA SER A 48 -12.56 15.61 1.51
C SER A 48 -11.57 14.47 1.19
N LYS A 49 -10.47 14.34 1.94
CA LYS A 49 -9.46 13.27 1.74
C LYS A 49 -9.88 11.93 2.33
N ALA A 50 -10.69 11.91 3.39
CA ALA A 50 -11.18 10.68 4.01
C ALA A 50 -12.26 10.02 3.14
N VAL A 51 -13.14 10.82 2.54
CA VAL A 51 -14.20 10.35 1.63
C VAL A 51 -13.61 9.84 0.31
N ALA A 52 -12.57 10.49 -0.23
CA ALA A 52 -11.88 10.02 -1.44
C ALA A 52 -11.02 8.75 -1.23
N LYS A 53 -10.68 8.40 0.03
CA LYS A 53 -9.97 7.16 0.39
C LYS A 53 -10.90 6.01 0.78
N ALA A 54 -12.21 6.27 0.93
CA ALA A 54 -13.22 5.24 1.06
C ALA A 54 -13.56 4.72 -0.34
N GLY A 55 -12.61 4.01 -0.96
CA GLY A 55 -12.88 3.28 -2.21
C GLY A 55 -14.07 2.34 -2.01
N THR A 56 -14.84 2.14 -3.07
CA THR A 56 -16.01 1.25 -3.15
C THR A 56 -15.74 -0.22 -2.79
N ALA A 57 -14.48 -0.61 -2.60
CA ALA A 57 -14.05 -1.95 -2.20
C ALA A 57 -13.75 -2.00 -0.69
N SER A 58 -14.62 -2.69 0.06
CA SER A 58 -14.47 -2.88 1.52
C SER A 58 -13.31 -3.82 1.87
N TYR A 59 -13.01 -4.77 0.99
CA TYR A 59 -12.03 -5.84 1.21
C TYR A 59 -10.78 -5.67 0.35
N GLN A 60 -9.63 -6.11 0.86
CA GLN A 60 -8.37 -6.03 0.13
C GLN A 60 -8.42 -6.89 -1.15
N TRP A 61 -9.07 -8.04 -1.09
CA TRP A 61 -9.29 -8.91 -2.25
C TRP A 61 -10.01 -8.19 -3.41
N GLN A 62 -11.05 -7.42 -3.11
CA GLN A 62 -11.81 -6.66 -4.11
C GLN A 62 -10.96 -5.57 -4.77
N ILE A 63 -10.07 -4.93 -4.01
CA ILE A 63 -9.12 -3.95 -4.55
C ILE A 63 -8.19 -4.64 -5.55
N MET A 64 -7.67 -5.82 -5.22
CA MET A 64 -6.79 -6.59 -6.12
C MET A 64 -7.52 -7.04 -7.39
N GLN A 65 -8.81 -7.37 -7.31
CA GLN A 65 -9.63 -7.65 -8.50
C GLN A 65 -9.83 -6.40 -9.38
N SER A 66 -10.00 -5.22 -8.77
CA SER A 66 -10.12 -3.96 -9.53
C SER A 66 -8.83 -3.56 -10.26
N LEU A 67 -7.69 -4.07 -9.82
CA LEU A 67 -6.41 -3.97 -10.53
C LEU A 67 -6.32 -4.89 -11.76
N GLY A 68 -7.36 -5.70 -12.03
CA GLY A 68 -7.42 -6.61 -13.17
C GLY A 68 -6.77 -7.97 -12.93
N LEU A 69 -6.40 -8.29 -11.68
CA LEU A 69 -5.75 -9.55 -11.33
C LEU A 69 -6.75 -10.70 -11.26
N SER A 70 -6.35 -11.88 -11.74
CA SER A 70 -7.14 -13.10 -11.60
C SER A 70 -7.10 -13.62 -10.16
N ASN A 71 -8.13 -14.33 -9.71
CA ASN A 71 -8.17 -14.88 -8.35
C ASN A 71 -6.93 -15.74 -8.04
N ASP A 72 -6.46 -16.52 -9.01
CA ASP A 72 -5.26 -17.34 -8.86
C ASP A 72 -3.97 -16.56 -8.69
N GLU A 73 -3.87 -15.34 -9.22
CA GLU A 73 -2.72 -14.46 -8.97
C GLU A 73 -2.84 -13.82 -7.58
N ILE A 74 -4.04 -13.36 -7.20
CA ILE A 74 -4.28 -12.67 -5.92
C ILE A 74 -3.83 -13.51 -4.72
N LYS A 75 -3.96 -14.84 -4.78
CA LYS A 75 -3.51 -15.74 -3.70
C LYS A 75 -2.02 -15.62 -3.40
N HIS A 76 -1.19 -15.32 -4.41
CA HIS A 76 0.26 -15.19 -4.24
C HIS A 76 0.63 -13.93 -3.46
N PHE A 77 -0.22 -12.89 -3.52
CA PHE A 77 -0.05 -11.65 -2.75
C PHE A 77 -0.34 -11.80 -1.25
N ALA A 78 -0.75 -12.97 -0.77
CA ALA A 78 -0.70 -13.29 0.65
C ALA A 78 0.74 -13.35 1.18
N ASN A 79 1.72 -13.67 0.32
CA ASN A 79 3.14 -13.49 0.64
C ASN A 79 3.56 -12.05 0.31
N ALA A 80 4.17 -11.36 1.28
CA ALA A 80 4.68 -10.01 1.11
C ALA A 80 5.85 -9.91 0.10
N GLU A 81 6.62 -10.97 -0.07
CA GLU A 81 7.75 -11.01 -1.02
C GLU A 81 7.27 -10.94 -2.47
N PHE A 82 6.14 -11.59 -2.79
CA PHE A 82 5.58 -11.57 -4.15
C PHE A 82 5.22 -10.15 -4.62
N TRP A 83 4.90 -9.24 -3.69
CA TRP A 83 4.68 -7.83 -4.03
C TRP A 83 5.95 -7.15 -4.55
N LEU A 84 7.11 -7.56 -4.04
CA LEU A 84 8.42 -7.03 -4.43
C LEU A 84 8.86 -7.54 -5.80
N ASP A 85 8.33 -8.68 -6.25
CA ASP A 85 8.60 -9.21 -7.58
C ASP A 85 7.61 -8.66 -8.62
N TYR A 86 6.35 -8.48 -8.23
CA TYR A 86 5.28 -8.13 -9.16
C TYR A 86 5.22 -6.63 -9.51
N PHE A 87 5.22 -5.75 -8.51
CA PHE A 87 4.96 -4.32 -8.74
C PHE A 87 6.17 -3.50 -9.24
N PRO A 88 7.42 -3.77 -8.81
CA PRO A 88 8.55 -2.95 -9.27
C PRO A 88 8.79 -2.99 -10.78
N PRO A 89 8.70 -4.14 -11.48
CA PRO A 89 8.79 -4.15 -12.94
C PRO A 89 7.68 -3.34 -13.62
N LEU A 90 6.44 -3.42 -13.12
CA LEU A 90 5.32 -2.63 -13.63
C LEU A 90 5.55 -1.13 -13.45
N ALA A 91 6.06 -0.71 -12.29
CA ALA A 91 6.39 0.69 -12.05
C ALA A 91 7.45 1.20 -13.04
N ILE A 92 8.45 0.38 -13.39
CA ILE A 92 9.45 0.76 -14.40
C ILE A 92 8.81 0.92 -15.78
N ASP A 93 7.92 -0.01 -16.16
CA ASP A 93 7.20 0.05 -17.44
C ASP A 93 6.30 1.29 -17.55
N ASP A 94 5.56 1.61 -16.48
CA ASP A 94 4.73 2.81 -16.39
C ASP A 94 5.57 4.09 -16.54
N LEU A 95 6.71 4.16 -15.85
CA LEU A 95 7.62 5.31 -15.90
C LEU A 95 8.32 5.45 -17.27
N ASN A 96 8.60 4.33 -17.95
CA ASN A 96 9.10 4.32 -19.32
C ASN A 96 8.04 4.81 -20.30
N THR A 97 6.79 4.35 -20.15
CA THR A 97 5.64 4.79 -20.95
C THR A 97 5.37 6.27 -20.77
N MET A 98 5.59 6.80 -19.56
CA MET A 98 5.53 8.23 -19.28
C MET A 98 6.64 9.03 -19.99
N GLY A 99 7.74 8.39 -20.40
CA GLY A 99 8.86 9.04 -21.10
C GLY A 99 9.86 9.73 -20.17
N LEU A 100 10.04 9.23 -18.95
CA LEU A 100 11.01 9.82 -18.01
C LEU A 100 12.46 9.52 -18.41
N HIS A 101 13.31 10.54 -18.33
CA HIS A 101 14.76 10.42 -18.58
C HIS A 101 15.50 9.94 -17.32
N VAL A 102 15.39 8.64 -17.01
CA VAL A 102 15.98 8.00 -15.83
C VAL A 102 17.09 7.03 -16.23
N ASP A 103 18.20 6.98 -15.48
CA ASP A 103 19.23 5.94 -15.63
C ASP A 103 18.83 4.67 -14.87
N TRP A 104 18.18 3.75 -15.58
CA TRP A 104 17.66 2.48 -15.04
C TRP A 104 18.72 1.54 -14.46
N ARG A 105 20.00 1.75 -14.76
CA ARG A 105 21.10 0.96 -14.16
C ARG A 105 21.27 1.24 -12.67
N ARG A 106 20.64 2.30 -12.16
CA ARG A 106 20.67 2.71 -10.75
C ARG A 106 19.41 2.32 -10.00
N THR A 107 18.58 1.46 -10.56
CA THR A 107 17.38 0.93 -9.89
C THR A 107 17.79 -0.09 -8.82
N PHE A 108 17.17 -0.01 -7.66
CA PHE A 108 17.39 -0.96 -6.57
C PHE A 108 16.16 -1.10 -5.68
N MET A 109 16.09 -2.21 -4.94
CA MET A 109 15.07 -2.46 -3.91
C MET A 109 15.61 -2.08 -2.52
N THR A 110 14.73 -1.59 -1.64
CA THR A 110 15.09 -1.04 -0.32
C THR A 110 14.97 -2.04 0.83
N THR A 111 14.41 -3.22 0.57
CA THR A 111 14.30 -4.30 1.55
C THR A 111 15.62 -5.08 1.67
N ASP A 112 15.68 -5.95 2.66
CA ASP A 112 16.75 -6.92 2.91
C ASP A 112 16.97 -7.92 1.76
N VAL A 113 16.01 -8.03 0.84
CA VAL A 113 16.15 -8.77 -0.43
C VAL A 113 17.34 -8.28 -1.26
N ASN A 114 17.71 -7.00 -1.13
CA ASN A 114 18.89 -6.45 -1.79
C ASN A 114 20.10 -6.40 -0.83
N PRO A 115 21.07 -7.32 -0.94
CA PRO A 115 22.20 -7.38 0.00
C PRO A 115 23.11 -6.16 -0.08
N TYR A 116 23.23 -5.52 -1.24
CA TYR A 116 24.07 -4.33 -1.40
C TYR A 116 23.50 -3.13 -0.63
N PHE A 117 22.18 -2.93 -0.75
CA PHE A 117 21.51 -1.84 -0.04
C PHE A 117 21.42 -2.12 1.46
N ASP A 118 21.15 -3.37 1.85
CA ASP A 118 21.17 -3.77 3.27
C ASP A 118 22.55 -3.54 3.90
N SER A 119 23.64 -3.91 3.21
CA SER A 119 25.00 -3.64 3.68
C SER A 119 25.28 -2.14 3.83
N PHE A 120 24.79 -1.32 2.90
CA PHE A 120 24.92 0.14 2.97
C PHE A 120 24.19 0.72 4.19
N ILE A 121 22.96 0.27 4.47
CA ILE A 121 22.19 0.71 5.63
C ILE A 121 22.84 0.24 6.94
N ARG A 122 23.34 -1.00 7.00
CA ARG A 122 24.09 -1.49 8.18
C ARG A 122 25.33 -0.64 8.45
N TRP A 123 26.09 -0.32 7.41
CA TRP A 123 27.21 0.61 7.51
C TRP A 123 26.76 1.96 8.08
N GLN A 124 25.69 2.55 7.55
CA GLN A 124 25.15 3.84 8.01
C GLN A 124 24.76 3.81 9.50
N PHE A 125 24.00 2.80 9.93
CA PHE A 125 23.55 2.67 11.32
C PHE A 125 24.72 2.42 12.28
N ASN A 126 25.72 1.65 11.87
CA ASN A 126 26.93 1.44 12.67
C ASN A 126 27.71 2.75 12.88
N HIS A 127 27.83 3.59 11.84
CA HIS A 127 28.48 4.90 11.94
C HIS A 127 27.70 5.86 12.84
N LEU A 128 26.37 5.90 12.71
CA LEU A 128 25.50 6.73 13.56
C LEU A 128 25.55 6.30 15.03
N LYS A 129 25.65 4.99 15.28
CA LYS A 129 25.84 4.45 16.63
C LYS A 129 27.20 4.85 17.20
N ALA A 130 28.28 4.73 16.42
CA ALA A 130 29.63 5.14 16.83
C ALA A 130 29.71 6.64 17.17
N GLN A 131 28.93 7.48 16.48
CA GLN A 131 28.82 8.92 16.74
C GLN A 131 27.81 9.29 17.84
N ASN A 132 27.32 8.32 18.62
CA ASN A 132 26.31 8.51 19.68
C ASN A 132 25.02 9.22 19.22
N LYS A 133 24.66 9.08 17.93
CA LYS A 133 23.41 9.62 17.36
C LYS A 133 22.23 8.67 17.58
N ILE A 134 22.49 7.38 17.76
CA ILE A 134 21.49 6.36 18.10
C ILE A 134 21.55 6.10 19.60
N LYS A 135 20.44 6.30 20.30
CA LYS A 135 20.32 6.07 21.74
C LYS A 135 19.14 5.13 22.02
N TYR A 136 19.32 4.25 22.99
CA TYR A 136 18.27 3.37 23.48
C TYR A 136 17.71 3.91 24.80
N GLY A 137 16.39 3.88 24.98
CA GLY A 137 15.72 4.32 26.20
C GLY A 137 14.21 4.42 26.03
N LYS A 138 13.48 4.52 27.16
CA LYS A 138 12.02 4.70 27.15
C LYS A 138 11.67 6.10 26.66
N ARG A 139 10.85 6.18 25.62
CA ARG A 139 10.37 7.44 25.02
C ARG A 139 8.86 7.30 24.79
N TYR A 140 8.13 8.39 24.91
CA TYR A 140 6.73 8.42 24.50
C TYR A 140 6.68 8.46 22.97
N THR A 141 6.06 7.46 22.37
CA THR A 141 5.84 7.35 20.93
C THR A 141 4.40 6.95 20.68
N ILE A 142 3.82 7.41 19.57
CA ILE A 142 2.52 6.90 19.13
C ILE A 142 2.69 5.40 18.85
N TYR A 143 1.82 4.60 19.45
CA TYR A 143 1.89 3.15 19.40
C TYR A 143 0.52 2.58 19.05
N SER A 144 0.51 1.59 18.18
CA SER A 144 -0.68 0.86 17.75
C SER A 144 -0.59 -0.57 18.30
N PRO A 145 -1.47 -0.97 19.22
CA PRO A 145 -1.48 -2.34 19.75
C PRO A 145 -1.75 -3.42 18.69
N LYS A 146 -2.26 -3.04 17.51
CA LYS A 146 -2.54 -3.96 16.41
C LYS A 146 -1.32 -4.23 15.52
N ASP A 147 -0.33 -3.33 15.52
CA ASP A 147 0.85 -3.41 14.67
C ASP A 147 2.08 -3.97 15.41
N ASN A 148 1.91 -4.39 16.66
CA ASN A 148 2.94 -4.96 17.51
C ASN A 148 2.92 -6.49 17.48
#